data_AF-A0A3B9XUE5-F1
#
_entry.id   AF-A0A3B9XUE5-F1
#
_cell.length_a   1.000
_cell.length_b   1.000
_cell.length_c   1.000
_cell.angle_alpha   90.00
_cell.angle_beta   90.00
_cell.angle_gamma   90.00
#
_symmetry.space_group_name_H-M   'P 1'
#
loop_
_entity.id
_entity.type
_entity.pdbx_description
1 polymer ?
#
loop_
_entity_poly.entity_id
_entity_poly.type
_entity_poly.pdbx_seq_one_letter_code
_entity_poly.pdbx_strand_id
1 'polypeptide(L)'
;MATKQDLISIQQKRRRPTYSMTVRILLSIIILCCAGIGHVQATEYPSVKVAEPYLDLHTGPGRGYPVTQIVERGDWVEVMVRRTDWIKVRNRKGFEGWAHQDDMAKTLDPDGEPTAIRTVGEGDFIHRRWEAGFKVGTFAGARTSDAYLGYYFTDNLSLEATLGEAFGTSVDFQFLNLSLTHQPWPQWRYSPYITLGGGAKQTSYASTEVQLSSRTDQTLHAGLGLRVYLARQLMARFEYRNTVILTDQEQNEESDEWTIGLSAFF
;
A
#
# COMPACT_ATOMS: atom_id res chain seq x y z
N MET A 1 48.06 56.18 2.73
CA MET A 1 46.75 56.32 3.40
C MET A 1 45.77 55.42 2.67
N ALA A 2 45.63 54.19 3.17
CA ALA A 2 44.68 53.15 2.76
C ALA A 2 44.91 52.02 3.79
N THR A 3 43.94 51.72 4.64
CA THR A 3 44.18 51.00 5.90
C THR A 3 43.75 49.54 5.78
N LYS A 4 44.23 48.69 6.70
CA LYS A 4 44.09 47.22 6.77
C LYS A 4 42.64 46.66 6.83
N GLN A 5 41.62 47.43 6.47
CA GLN A 5 40.19 47.10 6.59
C GLN A 5 39.57 46.59 5.29
N ASP A 6 40.06 47.00 4.10
CA ASP A 6 39.43 46.63 2.82
C ASP A 6 39.43 45.12 2.53
N LEU A 7 40.40 44.37 3.09
CA LEU A 7 40.52 42.92 2.96
C LEU A 7 39.42 42.11 3.67
N ILE A 8 38.57 42.73 4.48
CA ILE A 8 37.49 42.05 5.24
C ILE A 8 36.19 41.96 4.40
N SER A 9 36.08 42.72 3.32
CA SER A 9 34.84 42.86 2.53
C SER A 9 34.44 41.62 1.69
N ILE A 10 35.35 40.69 1.40
CA ILE A 10 35.17 39.62 0.41
C ILE A 10 34.87 38.25 1.05
N GLN A 11 34.01 38.20 2.08
CA GLN A 11 33.71 36.94 2.82
C GLN A 11 32.22 36.62 3.05
N GLN A 12 31.26 37.30 2.41
CA GLN A 12 29.83 36.93 2.54
C GLN A 12 29.05 36.85 1.21
N LYS A 13 29.51 36.02 0.27
CA LYS A 13 28.64 35.55 -0.84
C LYS A 13 27.63 34.52 -0.31
N ARG A 14 26.53 35.00 0.27
CA ARG A 14 25.45 34.19 0.88
C ARG A 14 24.99 33.03 -0.02
N ARG A 15 25.43 31.80 0.26
CA ARG A 15 24.76 30.59 -0.27
C ARG A 15 23.40 30.47 0.41
N ARG A 16 22.31 30.65 -0.35
CA ARG A 16 20.96 30.30 0.12
C ARG A 16 20.85 28.77 0.19
N PRO A 17 20.33 28.16 1.26
CA PRO A 17 20.25 26.71 1.37
C PRO A 17 19.16 26.15 0.44
N THR A 18 19.43 24.98 -0.14
CA THR A 18 18.67 24.41 -1.28
C THR A 18 17.28 23.85 -0.91
N TYR A 19 16.92 23.82 0.38
CA TYR A 19 15.68 23.23 0.90
C TYR A 19 14.38 23.77 0.27
N SER A 20 14.41 24.98 -0.29
CA SER A 20 13.26 25.56 -1.00
C SER A 20 12.82 24.77 -2.24
N MET A 21 13.73 24.04 -2.89
CA MET A 21 13.42 23.33 -4.13
C MET A 21 12.87 21.92 -3.90
N THR A 22 13.42 21.18 -2.93
CA THR A 22 12.94 19.83 -2.57
C THR A 22 11.52 19.86 -2.00
N VAL A 23 11.23 20.79 -1.09
CA VAL A 23 9.88 20.97 -0.52
C VAL A 23 8.85 21.30 -1.60
N ARG A 24 9.21 22.11 -2.61
CA ARG A 24 8.32 22.44 -3.72
C ARG A 24 8.00 21.25 -4.62
N ILE A 25 9.01 20.41 -4.92
CA ILE A 25 8.84 19.20 -5.73
C ILE A 25 7.92 18.20 -5.01
N LEU A 26 8.12 18.00 -3.70
CA LEU A 26 7.27 17.13 -2.87
C LEU A 26 5.80 17.59 -2.89
N LEU A 27 5.57 18.90 -2.74
CA LEU A 27 4.23 19.49 -2.74
C LEU A 27 3.53 19.37 -4.10
N SER A 28 4.25 19.53 -5.21
CA SER A 28 3.68 19.34 -6.55
C SER A 28 3.38 17.87 -6.88
N ILE A 29 4.14 16.91 -6.34
CA ILE A 29 3.84 15.47 -6.46
C ILE A 29 2.54 15.14 -5.72
N ILE A 30 2.38 15.64 -4.48
CA ILE A 30 1.14 15.47 -3.69
C ILE A 30 -0.07 16.04 -4.44
N ILE A 31 0.05 17.25 -5.01
CA ILE A 31 -1.03 17.88 -5.79
C ILE A 31 -1.36 17.08 -7.07
N LEU A 32 -0.34 16.51 -7.74
CA LEU A 32 -0.53 15.69 -8.94
C LEU A 32 -1.25 14.36 -8.61
N CYS A 33 -0.93 13.73 -7.47
CA CYS A 33 -1.66 12.53 -7.01
C CYS A 33 -3.15 12.82 -6.72
N CYS A 34 -3.50 14.02 -6.24
CA CYS A 34 -4.90 14.38 -5.99
C CYS A 34 -5.75 14.59 -7.26
N ALA A 35 -5.13 14.76 -8.43
CA ALA A 35 -5.84 15.00 -9.69
C ALA A 35 -6.39 13.70 -10.35
N GLY A 36 -6.02 12.52 -9.83
CA GLY A 36 -6.33 11.21 -10.42
C GLY A 36 -7.74 10.65 -10.17
N ILE A 37 -8.72 11.46 -9.74
CA ILE A 37 -10.09 10.99 -9.47
C ILE A 37 -10.83 10.81 -10.80
N GLY A 38 -10.72 9.60 -11.38
CA GLY A 38 -11.35 9.23 -12.64
C GLY A 38 -12.88 9.25 -12.61
N HIS A 39 -13.50 9.39 -13.78
CA HIS A 39 -14.96 9.38 -13.95
C HIS A 39 -15.58 8.09 -13.40
N VAL A 40 -16.61 8.24 -12.56
CA VAL A 40 -17.53 7.14 -12.22
C VAL A 40 -18.39 6.84 -13.45
N GLN A 41 -18.14 5.72 -14.12
CA GLN A 41 -19.12 5.16 -15.04
C GLN A 41 -20.28 4.54 -14.24
N ALA A 42 -21.47 4.51 -14.81
CA ALA A 42 -22.62 3.85 -14.19
C ALA A 42 -22.38 2.32 -14.16
N THR A 43 -22.07 1.79 -12.98
CA THR A 43 -21.95 0.35 -12.76
C THR A 43 -23.31 -0.31 -12.89
N GLU A 44 -23.40 -1.34 -13.75
CA GLU A 44 -24.56 -2.21 -13.83
C GLU A 44 -24.51 -3.21 -12.67
N TYR A 45 -25.49 -3.14 -11.77
CA TYR A 45 -25.49 -3.90 -10.51
C TYR A 45 -26.34 -5.17 -10.63
N PRO A 46 -25.82 -6.35 -10.23
CA PRO A 46 -26.60 -7.58 -10.24
C PRO A 46 -27.78 -7.48 -9.27
N SER A 47 -28.97 -7.86 -9.75
CA SER A 47 -30.22 -7.80 -8.97
C SER A 47 -30.60 -9.18 -8.42
N VAL A 48 -30.87 -9.25 -7.12
CA VAL A 48 -31.21 -10.48 -6.40
C VAL A 48 -32.59 -10.33 -5.74
N LYS A 49 -33.33 -11.44 -5.57
CA LYS A 49 -34.70 -11.43 -5.08
C LYS A 49 -34.78 -11.91 -3.63
N VAL A 50 -35.35 -11.10 -2.75
CA VAL A 50 -35.44 -11.43 -1.30
C VAL A 50 -36.34 -12.66 -1.09
N ALA A 51 -35.85 -13.65 -0.33
CA ALA A 51 -36.55 -14.93 -0.16
C ALA A 51 -36.85 -15.31 1.30
N GLU A 52 -36.12 -14.77 2.26
CA GLU A 52 -36.57 -14.72 3.67
C GLU A 52 -37.83 -13.83 3.81
N PRO A 53 -38.60 -13.96 4.91
CA PRO A 53 -39.81 -13.14 5.13
C PRO A 53 -39.55 -11.63 5.09
N TYR A 54 -38.37 -11.22 5.57
CA TYR A 54 -37.87 -9.85 5.60
C TYR A 54 -36.34 -9.85 5.46
N LEU A 55 -35.79 -8.77 4.91
CA LEU A 55 -34.36 -8.46 4.87
C LEU A 55 -34.13 -7.10 5.53
N ASP A 56 -33.43 -7.10 6.67
CA ASP A 56 -33.18 -5.88 7.45
C ASP A 56 -32.03 -5.06 6.86
N LEU A 57 -32.30 -3.78 6.59
CA LEU A 57 -31.34 -2.84 6.03
C LEU A 57 -30.87 -1.82 7.08
N HIS A 58 -29.62 -1.98 7.50
CA HIS A 58 -28.94 -1.11 8.45
C HIS A 58 -28.40 0.16 7.77
N THR A 59 -28.29 1.25 8.54
CA THR A 59 -27.68 2.52 8.08
C THR A 59 -26.18 2.43 7.79
N GLY A 60 -25.47 1.45 8.34
CA GLY A 60 -24.03 1.27 8.16
C GLY A 60 -23.59 -0.19 8.28
N PRO A 61 -22.36 -0.54 7.84
CA PRO A 61 -21.86 -1.90 7.81
C PRO A 61 -21.43 -2.39 9.21
N GLY A 62 -22.39 -2.67 10.10
CA GLY A 62 -22.11 -3.18 11.44
C GLY A 62 -23.36 -3.36 12.31
N ARG A 63 -23.35 -4.36 13.20
CA ARG A 63 -24.50 -4.72 14.07
C ARG A 63 -24.93 -3.61 15.06
N GLY A 64 -24.10 -2.58 15.26
CA GLY A 64 -24.42 -1.42 16.09
C GLY A 64 -25.15 -0.28 15.35
N TYR A 65 -25.31 -0.37 14.03
CA TYR A 65 -26.10 0.59 13.26
C TYR A 65 -27.59 0.21 13.33
N PRO A 66 -28.52 1.16 13.49
CA PRO A 66 -29.95 0.85 13.48
C PRO A 66 -30.41 0.34 12.10
N VAL A 67 -31.35 -0.61 12.13
CA VAL A 67 -32.18 -0.97 10.97
C VAL A 67 -33.09 0.22 10.67
N THR A 68 -33.14 0.62 9.40
CA THR A 68 -33.93 1.79 8.94
C THR A 68 -34.93 1.46 7.85
N GLN A 69 -34.75 0.35 7.15
CA GLN A 69 -35.68 -0.16 6.16
C GLN A 69 -35.73 -1.68 6.28
N ILE A 70 -36.86 -2.26 5.89
CA ILE A 70 -37.06 -3.70 5.82
C ILE A 70 -37.57 -3.98 4.40
N VAL A 71 -36.94 -4.91 3.70
CA VAL A 71 -37.39 -5.35 2.37
C VAL A 71 -38.14 -6.66 2.51
N GLU A 72 -39.38 -6.70 2.02
CA GLU A 72 -40.26 -7.87 2.15
C GLU A 72 -39.90 -9.00 1.18
N ARG A 73 -40.34 -10.21 1.52
CA ARG A 73 -40.19 -11.40 0.68
C ARG A 73 -40.74 -11.19 -0.74
N GLY A 74 -39.91 -11.41 -1.74
CA GLY A 74 -40.24 -11.33 -3.16
C GLY A 74 -39.92 -10.01 -3.84
N ASP A 75 -39.57 -8.96 -3.08
CA ASP A 75 -39.02 -7.71 -3.62
C ASP A 75 -37.60 -7.94 -4.16
N TRP A 76 -37.14 -7.04 -5.04
CA TRP A 76 -35.82 -7.12 -5.67
C TRP A 76 -34.87 -6.04 -5.15
N VAL A 77 -33.60 -6.42 -5.00
CA VAL A 77 -32.52 -5.52 -4.56
C VAL A 77 -31.31 -5.61 -5.49
N GLU A 78 -30.81 -4.45 -5.92
CA GLU A 78 -29.52 -4.29 -6.60
C GLU A 78 -28.40 -4.47 -5.57
N VAL A 79 -27.46 -5.39 -5.82
CA VAL A 79 -26.27 -5.59 -4.98
C VAL A 79 -25.18 -4.61 -5.43
N MET A 80 -24.87 -3.62 -4.58
CA MET A 80 -24.01 -2.50 -4.95
C MET A 80 -22.54 -2.70 -4.63
N VAL A 81 -22.21 -2.84 -3.34
CA VAL A 81 -20.83 -2.81 -2.83
C VAL A 81 -20.73 -3.61 -1.54
N ARG A 82 -19.79 -4.54 -1.46
CA ARG A 82 -19.48 -5.29 -0.23
C ARG A 82 -18.52 -4.51 0.68
N ARG A 83 -18.79 -4.52 1.99
CA ARG A 83 -17.85 -4.15 3.07
C ARG A 83 -17.88 -5.20 4.18
N THR A 84 -16.94 -6.15 4.11
CA THR A 84 -16.75 -7.32 4.99
C THR A 84 -17.53 -8.59 4.58
N ASP A 85 -18.63 -9.10 5.13
CA ASP A 85 -19.46 -8.74 6.30
C ASP A 85 -20.84 -8.27 5.84
N TRP A 86 -20.87 -7.04 5.37
CA TRP A 86 -22.08 -6.32 5.00
C TRP A 86 -22.12 -6.04 3.51
N ILE A 87 -23.29 -6.15 2.91
CA ILE A 87 -23.53 -5.90 1.49
C ILE A 87 -24.44 -4.69 1.40
N LYS A 88 -23.97 -3.63 0.75
CA LYS A 88 -24.82 -2.48 0.43
C LYS A 88 -25.75 -2.89 -0.71
N VAL A 89 -27.04 -2.74 -0.50
CA VAL A 89 -28.08 -3.06 -1.48
C VAL A 89 -29.01 -1.86 -1.69
N ARG A 90 -29.66 -1.81 -2.85
CA ARG A 90 -30.68 -0.80 -3.20
C ARG A 90 -31.98 -1.48 -3.62
N ASN A 91 -33.10 -1.11 -3.00
CA ASN A 91 -34.43 -1.53 -3.46
C ASN A 91 -34.87 -0.69 -4.68
N ARG A 92 -35.71 -1.24 -5.57
CA ARG A 92 -36.31 -0.54 -6.73
C ARG A 92 -36.93 0.84 -6.41
N LYS A 93 -37.33 1.07 -5.15
CA LYS A 93 -37.82 2.35 -4.61
C LYS A 93 -36.72 3.42 -4.42
N GLY A 94 -35.46 3.14 -4.74
CA GLY A 94 -34.31 4.04 -4.62
C GLY A 94 -33.63 4.07 -3.25
N PHE A 95 -34.19 3.37 -2.24
CA PHE A 95 -33.60 3.30 -0.90
C PHE A 95 -32.39 2.38 -0.86
N GLU A 96 -31.32 2.85 -0.22
CA GLU A 96 -30.05 2.14 -0.04
C GLU A 96 -29.83 1.78 1.44
N GLY A 97 -29.24 0.61 1.71
CA GLY A 97 -28.87 0.20 3.08
C GLY A 97 -27.96 -1.03 3.10
N TRP A 98 -27.57 -1.48 4.29
CA TRP A 98 -26.62 -2.58 4.48
C TRP A 98 -27.31 -3.83 5.05
N ALA A 99 -27.29 -4.93 4.32
CA ALA A 99 -27.68 -6.26 4.78
C ALA A 99 -26.46 -7.08 5.21
N HIS A 100 -26.62 -8.06 6.10
CA HIS A 100 -25.53 -9.00 6.45
C HIS A 100 -25.35 -10.04 5.33
N GLN A 101 -24.13 -10.55 5.14
CA GLN A 101 -23.86 -11.59 4.14
C GLN A 101 -24.73 -12.84 4.37
N ASP A 102 -24.90 -13.26 5.63
CA ASP A 102 -25.62 -14.50 5.97
C ASP A 102 -27.10 -14.44 5.57
N ASP A 103 -27.73 -13.26 5.61
CA ASP A 103 -29.14 -13.08 5.25
C ASP A 103 -29.29 -12.96 3.73
N MET A 104 -28.37 -12.24 3.08
CA MET A 104 -28.25 -12.25 1.61
C MET A 104 -28.01 -13.67 1.05
N ALA A 105 -27.25 -14.51 1.74
CA ALA A 105 -26.94 -15.88 1.33
C ALA A 105 -28.17 -16.84 1.33
N LYS A 106 -29.31 -16.42 1.87
CA LYS A 106 -30.58 -17.19 1.84
C LYS A 106 -31.62 -16.58 0.89
N THR A 107 -31.24 -15.59 0.09
CA THR A 107 -32.12 -15.01 -0.95
C THR A 107 -32.29 -15.97 -2.14
N LEU A 108 -32.96 -15.53 -3.21
CA LEU A 108 -33.15 -16.29 -4.46
C LEU A 108 -32.57 -15.53 -5.65
N ASP A 109 -31.94 -16.27 -6.56
CA ASP A 109 -31.42 -15.75 -7.83
C ASP A 109 -32.60 -15.38 -8.75
N PRO A 110 -32.45 -14.44 -9.70
CA PRO A 110 -33.40 -14.22 -10.78
C PRO A 110 -34.02 -15.48 -11.41
N ASP A 111 -33.25 -16.56 -11.58
CA ASP A 111 -33.71 -17.83 -12.17
C ASP A 111 -34.49 -18.73 -11.19
N GLY A 112 -34.61 -18.35 -9.91
CA GLY A 112 -35.47 -19.01 -8.92
C GLY A 112 -34.89 -20.22 -8.19
N GLU A 113 -33.66 -20.63 -8.51
CA GLU A 113 -32.88 -21.57 -7.71
C GLU A 113 -32.47 -20.95 -6.35
N PRO A 114 -32.28 -21.77 -5.29
CA PRO A 114 -31.65 -21.31 -4.05
C PRO A 114 -30.31 -20.66 -4.38
N THR A 115 -30.08 -19.40 -3.96
CA THR A 115 -28.84 -18.72 -4.34
C THR A 115 -27.66 -19.35 -3.60
N ALA A 116 -27.06 -20.35 -4.23
CA ALA A 116 -25.62 -20.44 -4.26
C ALA A 116 -25.11 -19.12 -4.86
N ILE A 117 -25.00 -18.07 -4.01
CA ILE A 117 -24.19 -16.89 -4.30
C ILE A 117 -22.77 -17.44 -4.40
N ARG A 118 -22.43 -17.92 -5.59
CA ARG A 118 -21.09 -18.39 -5.97
C ARG A 118 -20.20 -17.17 -5.81
N THR A 119 -19.46 -17.17 -4.70
CA THR A 119 -19.36 -15.97 -3.87
C THR A 119 -19.01 -14.73 -4.66
N VAL A 120 -19.93 -13.76 -4.74
CA VAL A 120 -19.63 -12.41 -5.21
C VAL A 120 -18.61 -11.83 -4.21
N GLY A 121 -17.35 -11.91 -4.64
CA GLY A 121 -16.20 -12.14 -3.75
C GLY A 121 -15.04 -12.90 -4.42
N GLU A 122 -15.27 -13.66 -5.49
CA GLU A 122 -14.21 -14.01 -6.47
C GLU A 122 -13.94 -12.82 -7.44
N GLY A 123 -14.88 -11.89 -7.59
CA GLY A 123 -14.76 -10.70 -8.46
C GLY A 123 -14.85 -9.34 -7.76
N ASP A 124 -15.30 -9.28 -6.50
CA ASP A 124 -15.52 -8.01 -5.77
C ASP A 124 -14.28 -7.58 -4.95
N PHE A 125 -13.08 -7.88 -5.48
CA PHE A 125 -11.79 -7.35 -4.97
C PHE A 125 -11.57 -5.87 -5.32
N ILE A 126 -12.52 -5.24 -6.03
CA ILE A 126 -12.52 -3.81 -6.29
C ILE A 126 -12.62 -3.07 -4.95
N HIS A 127 -11.49 -2.52 -4.50
CA HIS A 127 -11.28 -1.12 -4.10
C HIS A 127 -9.92 -0.95 -3.40
N ARG A 128 -9.42 -2.02 -2.74
CA ARG A 128 -8.16 -2.04 -1.98
C ARG A 128 -6.92 -2.08 -2.87
N ARG A 129 -6.79 -1.09 -3.74
CA ARG A 129 -5.66 -0.96 -4.67
C ARG A 129 -4.39 -0.52 -3.98
N TRP A 130 -4.46 0.04 -2.77
CA TRP A 130 -3.29 0.55 -2.06
C TRP A 130 -3.03 -0.22 -0.76
N GLU A 131 -1.75 -0.49 -0.49
CA GLU A 131 -1.25 -0.91 0.81
C GLU A 131 -0.21 0.12 1.27
N ALA A 132 -0.29 0.59 2.50
CA ALA A 132 0.77 1.41 3.11
C ALA A 132 1.26 0.75 4.39
N GLY A 133 2.56 0.80 4.64
CA GLY A 133 3.16 0.14 5.80
C GLY A 133 4.53 0.66 6.18
N PHE A 134 4.98 0.19 7.34
CA PHE A 134 6.32 0.42 7.84
C PHE A 134 7.01 -0.93 8.09
N LYS A 135 8.27 -1.03 7.68
CA LYS A 135 9.18 -2.16 7.93
C LYS A 135 10.33 -1.66 8.80
N VAL A 136 10.80 -2.50 9.72
CA VAL A 136 12.01 -2.28 10.50
C VAL A 136 12.84 -3.56 10.47
N GLY A 137 14.17 -3.43 10.45
CA GLY A 137 15.00 -4.61 10.20
C GLY A 137 16.49 -4.35 10.25
N THR A 138 17.23 -5.18 9.51
CA THR A 138 18.67 -5.05 9.34
C THR A 138 19.07 -5.32 7.89
N PHE A 139 19.87 -4.42 7.31
CA PHE A 139 20.50 -4.55 6.00
C PHE A 139 22.02 -4.60 6.23
N ALA A 140 22.69 -5.68 5.84
CA ALA A 140 24.13 -5.88 6.08
C ALA A 140 24.57 -5.63 7.55
N GLY A 141 23.67 -5.87 8.51
CA GLY A 141 23.88 -5.61 9.95
C GLY A 141 23.60 -4.18 10.43
N ALA A 142 23.49 -3.19 9.54
CA ALA A 142 22.97 -1.86 9.86
C ALA A 142 21.46 -1.92 10.14
N ARG A 143 20.93 -1.12 11.08
CA ARG A 143 19.50 -1.14 11.45
C ARG A 143 18.67 -0.29 10.50
N THR A 144 17.59 -0.81 9.94
CA THR A 144 16.75 -0.10 8.97
C THR A 144 15.41 0.35 9.54
N SER A 145 14.91 1.45 8.96
CA SER A 145 13.60 2.04 9.21
C SER A 145 13.00 2.45 7.87
N ASP A 146 11.99 1.71 7.41
CA ASP A 146 11.48 1.80 6.04
C ASP A 146 9.98 2.10 6.03
N ALA A 147 9.55 2.98 5.14
CA ALA A 147 8.17 3.20 4.78
C ALA A 147 7.94 2.68 3.36
N TYR A 148 6.77 2.09 3.09
CA TYR A 148 6.46 1.63 1.73
C TYR A 148 5.00 1.82 1.34
N LEU A 149 4.80 1.90 0.03
CA LEU A 149 3.50 2.04 -0.62
C LEU A 149 3.40 0.98 -1.75
N GLY A 150 2.48 0.03 -1.57
CA GLY A 150 2.12 -0.98 -2.56
C GLY A 150 0.90 -0.56 -3.38
N TYR A 151 0.93 -0.83 -4.69
CA TYR A 151 -0.21 -0.73 -5.58
C TYR A 151 -0.52 -2.10 -6.22
N TYR A 152 -1.76 -2.56 -6.11
CA TYR A 152 -2.23 -3.84 -6.63
C TYR A 152 -2.88 -3.68 -8.00
N PHE A 153 -2.31 -4.32 -9.03
CA PHE A 153 -2.90 -4.39 -10.37
C PHE A 153 -3.84 -5.59 -10.51
N THR A 154 -3.50 -6.68 -9.83
CA THR A 154 -4.25 -7.94 -9.77
C THR A 154 -4.09 -8.56 -8.37
N ASP A 155 -4.92 -9.55 -8.04
CA ASP A 155 -4.93 -10.19 -6.72
C ASP A 155 -3.62 -10.96 -6.41
N ASN A 156 -2.83 -11.28 -7.44
CA ASN A 156 -1.54 -11.95 -7.33
C ASN A 156 -0.33 -11.02 -7.55
N LEU A 157 -0.50 -9.78 -8.02
CA LEU A 157 0.63 -8.95 -8.47
C LEU A 157 0.50 -7.46 -8.08
N SER A 158 1.51 -6.97 -7.35
CA SER A 158 1.58 -5.59 -6.85
C SER A 158 2.95 -4.96 -7.07
N LEU A 159 3.01 -3.66 -7.38
CA LEU A 159 4.24 -2.85 -7.37
C LEU A 159 4.41 -2.23 -5.98
N GLU A 160 5.58 -2.35 -5.36
CA GLU A 160 5.90 -1.79 -4.06
C GLU A 160 7.06 -0.79 -4.17
N ALA A 161 6.80 0.46 -3.79
CA ALA A 161 7.84 1.47 -3.61
C ALA A 161 8.22 1.51 -2.12
N THR A 162 9.47 1.16 -1.80
CA THR A 162 10.02 1.23 -0.43
C THR A 162 11.06 2.35 -0.36
N LEU A 163 10.95 3.23 0.63
CA LEU A 163 11.96 4.22 0.99
C LEU A 163 12.40 4.00 2.43
N GLY A 164 13.71 4.04 2.70
CA GLY A 164 14.24 3.72 4.03
C GLY A 164 15.57 4.37 4.32
N GLU A 165 15.92 4.38 5.61
CA GLU A 165 17.21 4.83 6.13
C GLU A 165 17.82 3.74 7.01
N ALA A 166 19.12 3.49 6.81
CA ALA A 166 19.88 2.47 7.48
C ALA A 166 20.99 3.12 8.32
N PHE A 167 20.94 2.83 9.63
CA PHE A 167 21.83 3.38 10.64
C PHE A 167 22.96 2.39 10.92
N GLY A 168 24.18 2.75 10.53
CA GLY A 168 25.38 1.92 10.64
C GLY A 168 26.29 2.31 11.81
N THR A 169 27.36 1.55 12.01
CA THR A 169 28.41 1.90 12.99
C THR A 169 29.45 2.89 12.46
N SER A 170 29.48 3.09 11.13
CA SER A 170 30.57 3.79 10.43
C SER A 170 30.09 4.62 9.24
N VAL A 171 28.94 4.28 8.67
CA VAL A 171 28.36 4.86 7.46
C VAL A 171 26.84 4.74 7.58
N ASP A 172 26.12 5.82 7.29
CA ASP A 172 24.66 5.81 7.19
C ASP A 172 24.25 5.94 5.72
N PHE A 173 23.16 5.28 5.33
CA PHE A 173 22.66 5.34 3.95
C PHE A 173 21.14 5.40 3.87
N GLN A 174 20.66 6.17 2.90
CA GLN A 174 19.24 6.23 2.51
C GLN A 174 19.05 5.45 1.22
N PHE A 175 17.90 4.81 1.05
CA PHE A 175 17.60 4.05 -0.16
C PHE A 175 16.16 4.25 -0.65
N LEU A 176 16.00 4.15 -1.97
CA LEU A 176 14.71 4.11 -2.66
C LEU A 176 14.71 2.88 -3.57
N ASN A 177 13.83 1.92 -3.27
CA ASN A 177 13.66 0.68 -4.00
C ASN A 177 12.26 0.62 -4.64
N LEU A 178 12.20 0.11 -5.86
CA LEU A 178 10.95 -0.22 -6.57
C LEU A 178 10.96 -1.72 -6.88
N SER A 179 9.97 -2.45 -6.40
CA SER A 179 9.88 -3.91 -6.58
C SER A 179 8.53 -4.37 -7.10
N LEU A 180 8.55 -5.44 -7.89
CA LEU A 180 7.37 -6.20 -8.26
C LEU A 180 7.23 -7.36 -7.30
N THR A 181 6.05 -7.51 -6.71
CA THR A 181 5.73 -8.55 -5.73
C THR A 181 4.65 -9.47 -6.29
N HIS A 182 4.89 -10.78 -6.23
CA HIS A 182 3.99 -11.85 -6.65
C HIS A 182 3.55 -12.72 -5.47
N GLN A 183 2.24 -12.87 -5.27
CA GLN A 183 1.61 -13.63 -4.18
C GLN A 183 0.77 -14.78 -4.77
N PRO A 184 1.25 -16.04 -4.79
CA PRO A 184 0.57 -17.14 -5.46
C PRO A 184 -0.79 -17.53 -4.84
N TRP A 185 -0.95 -17.36 -3.53
CA TRP A 185 -2.16 -17.80 -2.79
C TRP A 185 -2.67 -16.71 -1.83
N PRO A 186 -3.25 -15.61 -2.34
CA PRO A 186 -3.68 -14.47 -1.51
C PRO A 186 -4.76 -14.79 -0.49
N GLN A 187 -5.58 -15.81 -0.75
CA GLN A 187 -6.62 -16.31 0.14
C GLN A 187 -6.10 -17.06 1.39
N TRP A 188 -4.78 -17.31 1.52
CA TRP A 188 -4.23 -18.00 2.68
C TRP A 188 -3.88 -17.05 3.84
N ARG A 189 -4.27 -17.43 5.06
CA ARG A 189 -3.93 -16.70 6.30
C ARG A 189 -2.43 -16.44 6.46
N TYR A 190 -1.61 -17.37 5.97
CA TYR A 190 -0.18 -17.27 5.83
C TYR A 190 0.13 -17.28 4.33
N SER A 191 0.24 -16.09 3.73
CA SER A 191 0.44 -15.91 2.30
C SER A 191 1.92 -15.72 1.99
N PRO A 192 2.61 -16.69 1.36
CA PRO A 192 3.96 -16.47 0.86
C PRO A 192 3.93 -15.51 -0.34
N TYR A 193 4.97 -14.69 -0.48
CA TYR A 193 5.20 -13.85 -1.65
C TYR A 193 6.66 -13.84 -2.06
N ILE A 194 6.89 -13.55 -3.33
CA ILE A 194 8.21 -13.34 -3.94
C ILE A 194 8.29 -11.86 -4.32
N THR A 195 9.39 -11.19 -4.01
CA THR A 195 9.64 -9.79 -4.41
C THR A 195 10.92 -9.70 -5.22
N LEU A 196 10.91 -8.92 -6.30
CA LEU A 196 12.05 -8.73 -7.19
C LEU A 196 12.05 -7.29 -7.71
N GLY A 197 13.22 -6.65 -7.75
CA GLY A 197 13.26 -5.22 -8.05
C GLY A 197 14.66 -4.62 -8.04
N GLY A 198 14.70 -3.30 -7.97
CA GLY A 198 15.93 -2.54 -7.90
C GLY A 198 15.70 -1.12 -7.42
N GLY A 199 16.76 -0.34 -7.31
CA GLY A 199 16.70 0.98 -6.69
C GLY A 199 18.01 1.74 -6.73
N ALA A 200 18.09 2.76 -5.86
CA ALA A 200 19.29 3.52 -5.60
C ALA A 200 19.56 3.62 -4.10
N LYS A 201 20.81 3.36 -3.71
CA LYS A 201 21.36 3.59 -2.35
C LYS A 201 22.22 4.85 -2.39
N GLN A 202 21.92 5.86 -1.56
CA GLN A 202 22.76 7.03 -1.37
C GLN A 202 23.49 6.93 -0.02
N THR A 203 24.81 6.86 -0.10
CA THR A 203 25.73 6.56 1.01
C THR A 203 26.41 7.84 1.51
N SER A 204 26.38 8.08 2.82
CA SER A 204 26.94 9.28 3.47
C SER A 204 28.01 8.92 4.51
N TYR A 205 29.20 9.50 4.36
CA TYR A 205 30.35 9.26 5.22
C TYR A 205 30.51 10.37 6.26
N ALA A 206 30.93 10.00 7.48
CA ALA A 206 31.26 10.97 8.52
C ALA A 206 32.47 11.83 8.12
N SER A 207 32.46 13.11 8.49
CA SER A 207 33.41 14.14 8.01
C SER A 207 34.85 14.03 8.54
N THR A 208 35.21 12.89 9.12
CA THR A 208 36.56 12.59 9.62
C THR A 208 37.39 11.81 8.58
N GLU A 209 36.72 11.10 7.66
CA GLU A 209 37.37 10.33 6.60
C GLU A 209 37.78 11.23 5.42
N VAL A 210 38.95 10.97 4.84
CA VAL A 210 39.57 11.91 3.88
C VAL A 210 38.90 11.83 2.50
N GLN A 211 38.14 12.89 2.16
CA GLN A 211 37.62 13.20 0.81
C GLN A 211 36.65 12.20 0.17
N LEU A 212 35.99 11.33 0.94
CA LEU A 212 34.85 10.55 0.43
C LEU A 212 33.63 11.46 0.21
N SER A 213 33.32 11.70 -1.07
CA SER A 213 32.08 12.37 -1.49
C SER A 213 30.89 11.40 -1.39
N SER A 214 29.67 11.93 -1.23
CA SER A 214 28.45 11.11 -1.19
C SER A 214 28.31 10.27 -2.45
N ARG A 215 28.18 8.95 -2.29
CA ARG A 215 28.11 7.97 -3.39
C ARG A 215 26.67 7.52 -3.61
N THR A 216 26.24 7.39 -4.86
CA THR A 216 24.92 6.85 -5.22
C THR A 216 25.12 5.61 -6.08
N ASP A 217 24.65 4.46 -5.59
CA ASP A 217 24.82 3.15 -6.19
C ASP A 217 23.49 2.55 -6.62
N GLN A 218 23.48 1.75 -7.69
CA GLN A 218 22.29 1.02 -8.11
C GLN A 218 22.20 -0.31 -7.36
N THR A 219 21.00 -0.64 -6.88
CA THR A 219 20.69 -1.91 -6.22
C THR A 219 19.82 -2.76 -7.12
N LEU A 220 20.07 -4.07 -7.14
CA LEU A 220 19.14 -5.10 -7.62
C LEU A 220 18.88 -6.06 -6.47
N HIS A 221 17.64 -6.54 -6.33
CA HIS A 221 17.28 -7.39 -5.21
C HIS A 221 16.24 -8.44 -5.56
N ALA A 222 16.34 -9.58 -4.88
CA ALA A 222 15.35 -10.65 -4.91
C ALA A 222 15.09 -11.12 -3.47
N GLY A 223 13.84 -11.44 -3.15
CA GLY A 223 13.46 -11.78 -1.79
C GLY A 223 12.20 -12.64 -1.71
N LEU A 224 12.04 -13.27 -0.54
CA LEU A 224 10.91 -14.10 -0.17
C LEU A 224 10.31 -13.54 1.11
N GLY A 225 8.99 -13.46 1.17
CA GLY A 225 8.29 -12.95 2.34
C GLY A 225 7.03 -13.73 2.69
N LEU A 226 6.51 -13.43 3.87
CA LEU A 226 5.27 -13.99 4.39
C LEU A 226 4.36 -12.86 4.87
N ARG A 227 3.12 -12.81 4.36
CA ARG A 227 2.06 -11.93 4.86
C ARG A 227 1.16 -12.73 5.82
N VAL A 228 0.88 -12.18 6.99
CA VAL A 228 0.03 -12.79 8.01
C VAL A 228 -1.09 -11.83 8.37
N TYR A 229 -2.32 -12.19 7.99
CA TYR A 229 -3.50 -11.36 8.26
C TYR A 229 -3.83 -11.39 9.76
N LEU A 230 -3.69 -10.24 10.43
CA LEU A 230 -3.97 -10.06 11.86
C LEU A 230 -5.41 -9.61 12.09
N ALA A 231 -5.91 -8.71 11.23
CA ALA A 231 -7.27 -8.21 11.24
C ALA A 231 -7.73 -7.89 9.80
N ARG A 232 -9.01 -7.52 9.63
CA ARG A 232 -9.62 -7.26 8.31
C ARG A 232 -8.97 -6.15 7.49
N GLN A 233 -8.13 -5.32 8.11
CA GLN A 233 -7.39 -4.23 7.47
C GLN A 233 -5.89 -4.23 7.81
N LEU A 234 -5.42 -5.11 8.71
CA LEU A 234 -4.04 -5.09 9.23
C LEU A 234 -3.37 -6.44 9.02
N MET A 235 -2.13 -6.40 8.54
CA MET A 235 -1.28 -7.58 8.39
C MET A 235 0.11 -7.33 9.00
N ALA A 236 0.72 -8.40 9.51
CA ALA A 236 2.17 -8.44 9.68
C ALA A 236 2.80 -8.93 8.38
N ARG A 237 3.95 -8.34 8.05
CA ARG A 237 4.81 -8.81 6.96
C ARG A 237 6.20 -9.13 7.49
N PHE A 238 6.75 -10.22 6.98
CA PHE A 238 8.11 -10.67 7.20
C PHE A 238 8.75 -10.80 5.82
N GLU A 239 9.94 -10.27 5.62
CA GLU A 239 10.59 -10.17 4.31
C GLU A 239 12.08 -10.44 4.47
N TYR A 240 12.56 -11.51 3.83
CA TYR A 240 13.98 -11.79 3.66
C TYR A 240 14.36 -11.43 2.22
N ARG A 241 15.37 -10.59 2.06
CA ARG A 241 15.79 -10.05 0.77
C ARG A 241 17.31 -10.11 0.66
N ASN A 242 17.79 -10.60 -0.47
CA ASN A 242 19.19 -10.53 -0.84
C ASN A 242 19.32 -9.40 -1.89
N THR A 243 20.25 -8.48 -1.63
CA THR A 243 20.48 -7.29 -2.46
C THR A 243 21.91 -7.29 -2.99
N VAL A 244 22.03 -7.26 -4.32
CA VAL A 244 23.30 -7.06 -5.02
C VAL A 244 23.46 -5.56 -5.29
N ILE A 245 24.54 -4.98 -4.77
CA ILE A 245 24.91 -3.59 -4.98
C ILE A 245 25.86 -3.52 -6.17
N LEU A 246 25.38 -2.98 -7.28
CA LEU A 246 26.16 -2.82 -8.51
C LEU A 246 27.22 -1.73 -8.29
N THR A 247 28.49 -2.11 -8.44
CA THR A 247 29.66 -1.27 -8.15
C THR A 247 30.65 -1.34 -9.31
N ASP A 248 31.29 -0.21 -9.66
CA ASP A 248 32.31 -0.12 -10.72
C ASP A 248 33.67 -0.76 -10.33
N GLN A 249 33.67 -1.86 -9.58
CA GLN A 249 34.87 -2.63 -9.18
C GLN A 249 34.66 -4.11 -9.46
N GLU A 250 35.75 -4.88 -9.47
CA GLU A 250 35.79 -6.27 -9.99
C GLU A 250 34.97 -7.30 -9.19
N GLN A 251 34.35 -6.90 -8.07
CA GLN A 251 33.47 -7.74 -7.25
C GLN A 251 32.23 -6.93 -6.84
N ASN A 252 31.03 -7.48 -7.08
CA ASN A 252 29.78 -6.90 -6.58
C ASN A 252 29.63 -7.19 -5.08
N GLU A 253 29.06 -6.24 -4.33
CA GLU A 253 28.77 -6.42 -2.91
C GLU A 253 27.37 -7.03 -2.76
N GLU A 254 27.30 -8.26 -2.24
CA GLU A 254 26.05 -8.96 -1.91
C GLU A 254 25.70 -8.70 -0.45
N SER A 255 24.43 -8.42 -0.15
CA SER A 255 23.97 -8.03 1.18
C SER A 255 22.62 -8.63 1.53
N ASP A 256 22.59 -9.40 2.61
CA ASP A 256 21.35 -9.91 3.19
C ASP A 256 20.62 -8.84 4.01
N GLU A 257 19.30 -8.87 3.89
CA GLU A 257 18.37 -7.98 4.55
C GLU A 257 17.20 -8.76 5.13
N TRP A 258 16.90 -8.55 6.40
CA TRP A 258 15.73 -9.11 7.08
C TRP A 258 14.90 -7.98 7.65
N THR A 259 13.62 -7.90 7.28
CA THR A 259 12.69 -6.88 7.81
C THR A 259 11.39 -7.50 8.33
N ILE A 260 10.82 -6.84 9.34
CA ILE A 260 9.52 -7.15 9.91
C ILE A 260 8.69 -5.87 9.93
N GLY A 261 7.45 -5.93 9.47
CA GLY A 261 6.60 -4.76 9.30
C GLY A 261 5.13 -4.98 9.61
N LEU A 262 4.42 -3.87 9.71
CA LEU A 262 2.97 -3.80 9.81
C LEU A 262 2.44 -2.91 8.69
N SER A 263 1.34 -3.32 8.07
CA SER A 263 0.72 -2.58 6.98
C SER A 263 -0.79 -2.69 6.95
N ALA A 264 -1.41 -1.74 6.25
CA ALA A 264 -2.84 -1.65 6.08
C ALA A 264 -3.24 -1.46 4.62
N PHE A 265 -4.40 -2.03 4.26
CA PHE A 265 -5.05 -1.86 2.95
C PHE A 265 -6.05 -0.70 2.96
N PHE A 266 -6.08 0.03 1.84
CA PHE A 266 -6.99 1.16 1.58
C PHE A 266 -7.68 0.98 0.22
#